data_AF-A0A821TV33-F1
#
_entry.id   AF-A0A821TV33-F1
#
_cell.length_a   1.000
_cell.length_b   1.000
_cell.length_c   1.000
_cell.angle_alpha   90.00
_cell.angle_beta   90.00
_cell.angle_gamma   90.00
#
_symmetry.space_group_name_H-M   'P 1'
#
loop_
_entity.id
_entity.type
_entity.pdbx_description
1 polymer ?
#
loop_
_entity_poly.entity_id
_entity_poly.type
_entity_poly.pdbx_seq_one_letter_code
_entity_poly.pdbx_strand_id
1 'polypeptide(L)'
;MDSQQNIDYWESEINKIEERCDFSGLLKQENKNKALLNQYDHVKQPKASTLLITDKVYRDLKNICRENGLTLSSILQFVWHKILSVYGHSDQTTVRTAVSSIHFLPSIANHKEHILIIDAIKNIQHQMNIMINGSNANSTQLIKQEMNHTSFDSLFLYENDTTLESNADRKDKLSAVELKRSFQNFDFPLAVSAYETLHNASVTFILNYAGELFEEETIDDLLCVAKELLTQIGNNQVKAVSDLKLLTETQLNKINNWNNTARDFPALNTGSTLHKLFEEEVERSSEKIAVVYEDVQLTYRELNEKANRLAHYLRSICDIQPDDLIALLLEKSELMIVSILGVWKSGAAFVPIDPSYPDERIQFILNDTKAKIVIANEKYITRLYSYDIIKIDIDSVSISINDQKKSNVVSVCSSNNLAYVIYTSGTTGNPKGVMIEHIGVINLKVALTELFQLNATAESVLSFSNFVFDHFVEQMTDALLNSQVLVILNDEMRVDKPRLYQYLNKNAVTYLSGTPSVVHLHRQRRFSPMIFPLLLRTGYAAWILCSAL
;
A
#
# COMPACT_ATOMS: atom_id res chain seq x y z
N MET A 1 -36.21 -30.40 18.07
CA MET A 1 -35.28 -31.40 17.51
C MET A 1 -35.05 -32.46 18.57
N ASP A 2 -34.85 -33.72 18.18
CA ASP A 2 -34.31 -34.73 19.09
C ASP A 2 -32.89 -34.33 19.52
N SER A 3 -32.40 -34.78 20.69
CA SER A 3 -31.13 -34.30 21.24
C SER A 3 -29.93 -34.61 20.33
N GLN A 4 -29.98 -35.73 19.62
CA GLN A 4 -28.91 -36.12 18.68
C GLN A 4 -28.90 -35.27 17.41
N GLN A 5 -30.08 -35.02 16.80
CA GLN A 5 -30.18 -34.16 15.61
C GLN A 5 -29.67 -32.75 15.84
N ASN A 6 -29.79 -32.25 17.07
CA ASN A 6 -29.30 -30.94 17.46
C ASN A 6 -27.76 -30.91 17.56
N ILE A 7 -27.15 -31.99 18.07
CA ILE A 7 -25.69 -32.14 18.11
C ILE A 7 -25.13 -32.21 16.69
N ASP A 8 -25.69 -33.06 15.84
CA ASP A 8 -25.23 -33.23 14.45
C ASP A 8 -25.33 -31.92 13.65
N TYR A 9 -26.36 -31.10 13.91
CA TYR A 9 -26.48 -29.76 13.32
C TYR A 9 -25.32 -28.85 13.73
N TRP A 10 -25.02 -28.75 15.04
CA TRP A 10 -23.95 -27.88 15.53
C TRP A 10 -22.56 -28.35 15.10
N GLU A 11 -22.29 -29.66 15.08
CA GLU A 11 -21.07 -30.21 14.49
C GLU A 11 -20.94 -29.81 13.01
N SER A 12 -22.03 -29.91 12.24
CA SER A 12 -22.01 -29.48 10.83
C SER A 12 -21.78 -27.98 10.67
N GLU A 13 -22.31 -27.14 11.55
CA GLU A 13 -22.13 -25.68 11.47
C GLU A 13 -20.72 -25.25 11.90
N ILE A 14 -20.17 -25.87 12.94
CA ILE A 14 -18.79 -25.62 13.40
C ILE A 14 -17.79 -26.00 12.31
N ASN A 15 -18.00 -27.13 11.63
CA ASN A 15 -17.15 -27.57 10.52
C ASN A 15 -17.20 -26.66 9.28
N LYS A 16 -18.17 -25.74 9.19
CA LYS A 16 -18.25 -24.73 8.10
C LYS A 16 -17.46 -23.46 8.38
N ILE A 17 -16.80 -23.37 9.54
CA ILE A 17 -15.98 -22.22 9.89
C ILE A 17 -14.64 -22.36 9.18
N GLU A 18 -14.48 -21.65 8.06
CA GLU A 18 -13.33 -21.82 7.16
C GLU A 18 -12.09 -21.07 7.66
N GLU A 19 -12.22 -19.78 8.05
CA GLU A 19 -11.11 -18.95 8.58
C GLU A 19 -11.60 -17.85 9.54
N ARG A 20 -10.71 -17.37 10.41
CA ARG A 20 -11.00 -16.29 11.38
C ARG A 20 -10.78 -14.92 10.73
N CYS A 21 -11.58 -13.93 11.15
CA CYS A 21 -11.35 -12.54 10.77
C CYS A 21 -9.99 -12.01 11.25
N ASP A 22 -9.27 -11.28 10.40
CA ASP A 22 -8.03 -10.60 10.78
C ASP A 22 -8.28 -9.15 11.23
N PHE A 23 -8.37 -8.94 12.54
CA PHE A 23 -8.50 -7.60 13.13
C PHE A 23 -7.16 -6.94 13.47
N SER A 24 -6.03 -7.45 12.98
CA SER A 24 -4.71 -6.84 13.21
C SER A 24 -4.66 -5.37 12.76
N GLY A 25 -5.45 -5.00 11.74
CA GLY A 25 -5.61 -3.63 11.28
C GLY A 25 -6.16 -2.65 12.33
N LEU A 26 -6.97 -3.14 13.28
CA LEU A 26 -7.60 -2.35 14.35
C LEU A 26 -6.70 -2.12 15.57
N LEU A 27 -5.61 -2.90 15.68
CA LEU A 27 -4.72 -2.83 16.84
C LEU A 27 -3.94 -1.52 16.88
N LYS A 28 -3.55 -1.10 18.09
CA LYS A 28 -2.54 -0.04 18.29
C LYS A 28 -1.29 -0.34 17.49
N GLN A 29 -0.63 0.70 17.00
CA GLN A 29 0.56 0.57 16.14
C GLN A 29 1.67 -0.29 16.78
N GLU A 30 1.82 -0.21 18.11
CA GLU A 30 2.78 -0.99 18.90
C GLU A 30 2.48 -2.50 18.98
N ASN A 31 1.25 -2.89 18.68
CA ASN A 31 0.70 -4.24 18.81
C ASN A 31 0.48 -4.97 17.48
N LYS A 32 0.40 -4.27 16.34
CA LYS A 32 0.08 -4.84 15.00
C LYS A 32 0.94 -6.04 14.57
N ASN A 33 2.14 -6.20 15.12
CA ASN A 33 3.05 -7.34 14.82
C ASN A 33 3.48 -8.13 16.08
N LYS A 34 2.81 -7.94 17.22
CA LYS A 34 3.17 -8.54 18.50
C LYS A 34 2.03 -9.26 19.17
N ALA A 35 0.80 -8.77 19.01
CA ALA A 35 -0.38 -9.34 19.62
C ALA A 35 -1.04 -10.31 18.63
N LEU A 36 -1.11 -11.57 19.03
CA LEU A 36 -1.92 -12.57 18.36
C LEU A 36 -3.29 -12.61 19.06
N LEU A 37 -4.32 -12.04 18.43
CA LEU A 37 -5.69 -12.00 18.97
C LEU A 37 -6.29 -13.40 19.23
N ASN A 38 -5.70 -14.45 18.67
CA ASN A 38 -6.06 -15.85 18.93
C ASN A 38 -5.40 -16.47 20.17
N GLN A 39 -4.44 -15.77 20.77
CA GLN A 39 -3.77 -16.15 22.03
C GLN A 39 -4.09 -15.17 23.15
N TYR A 40 -5.06 -14.29 22.93
CA TYR A 40 -5.45 -13.28 23.89
C TYR A 40 -6.56 -13.81 24.80
N ASP A 41 -6.19 -14.12 26.04
CA ASP A 41 -7.07 -14.83 26.98
C ASP A 41 -7.70 -13.93 28.04
N HIS A 42 -7.16 -12.74 28.31
CA HIS A 42 -7.63 -11.88 29.40
C HIS A 42 -7.52 -10.39 29.10
N VAL A 43 -8.60 -9.65 29.38
CA VAL A 43 -8.66 -8.19 29.24
C VAL A 43 -8.01 -7.51 30.44
N LYS A 44 -6.91 -6.78 30.23
CA LYS A 44 -6.19 -6.09 31.31
C LYS A 44 -6.73 -4.69 31.56
N GLN A 45 -7.14 -3.97 30.51
CA GLN A 45 -7.67 -2.61 30.60
C GLN A 45 -9.05 -2.54 29.95
N PRO A 46 -10.11 -3.01 30.62
CA PRO A 46 -11.45 -2.96 30.07
C PRO A 46 -11.90 -1.51 29.86
N LYS A 47 -12.32 -1.19 28.62
CA LYS A 47 -12.91 0.08 28.23
C LYS A 47 -14.23 -0.15 27.49
N ALA A 48 -15.05 0.89 27.42
CA ALA A 48 -16.31 0.86 26.69
C ALA A 48 -16.62 2.21 26.06
N SER A 49 -17.04 2.20 24.80
CA SER A 49 -17.62 3.36 24.11
C SER A 49 -19.09 3.08 23.81
N THR A 50 -19.93 4.12 23.86
CA THR A 50 -21.39 3.96 23.76
C THR A 50 -21.96 4.76 22.61
N LEU A 51 -22.76 4.09 21.78
CA LEU A 51 -23.62 4.69 20.76
C LEU A 51 -25.08 4.63 21.23
N LEU A 52 -25.69 5.79 21.42
CA LEU A 52 -27.12 5.91 21.72
C LEU A 52 -27.89 6.22 20.43
N ILE A 53 -28.93 5.42 20.14
CA ILE A 53 -29.80 5.59 18.98
C ILE A 53 -31.20 5.93 19.48
N THR A 54 -31.68 7.14 19.15
CA THR A 54 -32.95 7.70 19.61
C THR A 54 -33.82 8.16 18.44
N ASP A 55 -35.01 8.65 18.78
CA ASP A 55 -35.85 9.49 17.94
C ASP A 55 -36.29 8.86 16.61
N LYS A 56 -35.80 9.41 15.49
CA LYS A 56 -36.19 9.02 14.14
C LYS A 56 -35.60 7.65 13.79
N VAL A 57 -34.30 7.46 13.99
CA VAL A 57 -33.60 6.23 13.60
C VAL A 57 -34.18 5.01 14.34
N TYR A 58 -34.43 5.14 15.65
CA TYR A 58 -35.07 4.08 16.42
C TYR A 58 -36.47 3.74 15.87
N ARG A 59 -37.32 4.74 15.63
CA ARG A 59 -38.67 4.51 15.08
C ARG A 59 -38.65 3.86 13.70
N ASP A 60 -37.74 4.31 12.84
CA ASP A 60 -37.54 3.78 11.50
C ASP A 60 -37.10 2.31 11.55
N LEU A 61 -36.14 1.96 12.42
CA LEU A 61 -35.76 0.57 12.69
C LEU A 61 -36.94 -0.27 13.20
N LYS A 62 -37.75 0.25 14.14
CA LYS A 62 -38.95 -0.46 14.63
C LYS A 62 -40.03 -0.62 13.56
N ASN A 63 -40.12 0.29 12.58
CA ASN A 63 -41.01 0.13 11.43
C ASN A 63 -40.51 -1.01 10.54
N ILE A 64 -39.20 -1.05 10.23
CA ILE A 64 -38.59 -2.13 9.44
C ILE A 64 -38.80 -3.48 10.08
N CYS A 65 -38.63 -3.57 11.41
CA CYS A 65 -38.96 -4.76 12.19
C CYS A 65 -40.42 -5.22 11.98
N ARG A 66 -41.39 -4.31 12.10
CA ARG A 66 -42.82 -4.63 11.97
C ARG A 66 -43.22 -5.03 10.55
N GLU A 67 -42.72 -4.34 9.54
CA GLU A 67 -43.06 -4.58 8.14
C GLU A 67 -42.50 -5.91 7.61
N ASN A 68 -41.33 -6.32 8.11
CA ASN A 68 -40.58 -7.47 7.57
C ASN A 68 -40.52 -8.67 8.51
N GLY A 69 -41.16 -8.58 9.68
CA GLY A 69 -41.12 -9.63 10.72
C GLY A 69 -39.73 -9.82 11.32
N LEU A 70 -38.96 -8.75 11.46
CA LEU A 70 -37.60 -8.76 12.04
C LEU A 70 -37.62 -8.32 13.50
N THR A 71 -36.56 -8.68 14.22
CA THR A 71 -36.27 -8.24 15.58
C THR A 71 -35.18 -7.19 15.56
N LEU A 72 -35.20 -6.26 16.53
CA LEU A 72 -34.13 -5.27 16.65
C LEU A 72 -32.76 -5.94 16.86
N SER A 73 -32.72 -7.02 17.66
CA SER A 73 -31.50 -7.84 17.84
C SER A 73 -30.93 -8.36 16.51
N SER A 74 -31.77 -8.87 15.60
CA SER A 74 -31.30 -9.34 14.29
C SER A 74 -30.65 -8.24 13.44
N ILE A 75 -31.20 -7.03 13.49
CA ILE A 75 -30.63 -5.88 12.78
C ILE A 75 -29.28 -5.49 13.38
N LEU A 76 -29.19 -5.40 14.71
CA LEU A 76 -27.95 -5.03 15.39
C LEU A 76 -26.85 -6.08 15.19
N GLN A 77 -27.20 -7.38 15.20
CA GLN A 77 -26.26 -8.46 14.88
C GLN A 77 -25.80 -8.41 13.44
N PHE A 78 -26.71 -8.14 12.49
CA PHE A 78 -26.32 -7.93 11.09
C PHE A 78 -25.30 -6.81 10.96
N VAL A 79 -25.54 -5.66 11.58
CA VAL A 79 -24.61 -4.52 11.56
C VAL A 79 -23.27 -4.91 12.17
N TRP A 80 -23.26 -5.62 13.29
CA TRP A 80 -22.01 -6.07 13.91
C TRP A 80 -21.24 -7.07 13.05
N HIS A 81 -21.90 -8.10 12.54
CA HIS A 81 -21.32 -9.06 11.61
C HIS A 81 -20.76 -8.37 10.37
N LYS A 82 -21.45 -7.35 9.83
CA LYS A 82 -21.00 -6.60 8.65
C LYS A 82 -19.75 -5.77 8.95
N ILE A 83 -19.67 -5.12 10.11
CA ILE A 83 -18.47 -4.41 10.56
C ILE A 83 -17.30 -5.39 10.65
N LEU A 84 -17.49 -6.54 11.31
CA LEU A 84 -16.43 -7.54 11.44
C LEU A 84 -15.95 -8.07 10.07
N SER A 85 -16.84 -8.27 9.11
CA SER A 85 -16.49 -8.74 7.77
C SER A 85 -15.60 -7.74 7.04
N VAL A 86 -15.96 -6.46 7.11
CA VAL A 86 -15.23 -5.38 6.43
C VAL A 86 -13.85 -5.18 7.03
N TYR A 87 -13.75 -5.10 8.36
CA TYR A 87 -12.48 -4.86 9.04
C TYR A 87 -11.62 -6.11 9.20
N GLY A 88 -12.25 -7.29 9.14
CA GLY A 88 -11.60 -8.60 9.24
C GLY A 88 -11.26 -9.22 7.90
N HIS A 89 -11.61 -8.57 6.79
CA HIS A 89 -11.42 -9.05 5.41
C HIS A 89 -11.94 -10.47 5.16
N SER A 90 -13.11 -10.81 5.71
CA SER A 90 -13.67 -12.15 5.62
C SER A 90 -15.11 -12.14 5.10
N ASP A 91 -15.40 -13.11 4.23
CA ASP A 91 -16.75 -13.39 3.72
C ASP A 91 -17.62 -14.17 4.71
N GLN A 92 -17.03 -14.64 5.82
CA GLN A 92 -17.75 -15.30 6.91
C GLN A 92 -17.29 -14.75 8.26
N THR A 93 -18.23 -14.45 9.16
CA THR A 93 -17.91 -13.97 10.51
C THR A 93 -18.60 -14.80 11.57
N THR A 94 -17.88 -15.09 12.65
CA THR A 94 -18.37 -15.93 13.75
C THR A 94 -18.40 -15.14 15.05
N VAL A 95 -19.61 -14.84 15.51
CA VAL A 95 -19.85 -14.06 16.73
C VAL A 95 -20.45 -14.97 17.78
N ARG A 96 -19.91 -14.94 18.99
CA ARG A 96 -20.52 -15.63 20.12
C ARG A 96 -21.74 -14.83 20.57
N THR A 97 -22.94 -15.41 20.51
CA THR A 97 -24.18 -14.72 20.88
C THR A 97 -24.81 -15.39 22.10
N ALA A 98 -25.30 -14.59 23.06
CA ALA A 98 -26.06 -15.12 24.20
C ALA A 98 -27.46 -15.55 23.77
N VAL A 99 -27.81 -16.79 24.14
CA VAL A 99 -29.12 -17.40 23.88
C VAL A 99 -29.94 -17.46 25.16
N SER A 100 -29.26 -17.55 26.30
CA SER A 100 -29.80 -17.35 27.64
C SER A 100 -28.72 -16.76 28.56
N SER A 101 -29.07 -16.42 29.80
CA SER A 101 -28.15 -15.80 30.77
C SER A 101 -26.87 -16.61 31.04
N ILE A 102 -26.81 -17.89 30.64
CA ILE A 102 -25.70 -18.81 30.92
C ILE A 102 -25.19 -19.52 29.64
N HIS A 103 -25.93 -19.46 28.53
CA HIS A 103 -25.63 -20.22 27.32
C HIS A 103 -25.30 -19.32 26.13
N PHE A 104 -24.16 -19.61 25.51
CA PHE A 104 -23.64 -18.90 24.34
C PHE A 104 -23.46 -19.87 23.19
N LEU A 105 -23.89 -19.48 22.00
CA LEU A 105 -23.76 -20.27 20.77
C LEU A 105 -23.12 -19.42 19.66
N PRO A 106 -22.41 -20.04 18.69
CA PRO A 106 -21.89 -19.35 17.52
C PRO A 106 -23.03 -18.87 16.61
N SER A 107 -23.10 -17.58 16.38
CA SER A 107 -23.79 -16.96 15.25
C SER A 107 -22.82 -16.87 14.08
N ILE A 108 -23.17 -17.45 12.93
CA ILE A 108 -22.28 -17.51 11.75
C ILE A 108 -22.96 -16.77 10.60
N ALA A 109 -22.39 -15.65 10.18
CA ALA A 109 -22.92 -14.87 9.06
C ALA A 109 -22.04 -15.01 7.82
N ASN A 110 -22.65 -15.42 6.69
CA ASN A 110 -22.02 -15.40 5.37
C ASN A 110 -22.38 -14.09 4.64
N HIS A 111 -21.38 -13.33 4.23
CA HIS A 111 -21.49 -11.99 3.66
C HIS A 111 -21.55 -12.04 2.14
N LYS A 112 -22.75 -12.25 1.60
CA LYS A 112 -22.99 -12.16 0.15
C LYS A 112 -23.32 -10.72 -0.24
N GLU A 113 -22.65 -10.16 -1.23
CA GLU A 113 -22.84 -8.76 -1.61
C GLU A 113 -24.16 -8.49 -2.35
N HIS A 114 -24.61 -9.42 -3.21
CA HIS A 114 -25.78 -9.23 -4.07
C HIS A 114 -27.12 -9.63 -3.45
N ILE A 115 -27.16 -9.88 -2.14
CA ILE A 115 -28.41 -10.18 -1.42
C ILE A 115 -29.09 -8.90 -0.94
N LEU A 116 -30.42 -8.93 -0.79
CA LEU A 116 -31.15 -7.86 -0.12
C LEU A 116 -30.76 -7.81 1.37
N ILE A 117 -30.63 -6.60 1.91
CA ILE A 117 -30.31 -6.36 3.32
C ILE A 117 -31.31 -7.07 4.24
N ILE A 118 -32.60 -6.97 3.92
CA ILE A 118 -33.67 -7.63 4.70
C ILE A 118 -33.49 -9.15 4.71
N ASP A 119 -33.10 -9.76 3.59
CA ASP A 119 -32.91 -11.21 3.51
C ASP A 119 -31.65 -11.64 4.25
N ALA A 120 -30.57 -10.84 4.22
CA ALA A 120 -29.39 -11.08 5.05
C ALA A 120 -29.74 -11.04 6.55
N ILE A 121 -30.53 -10.05 6.99
CA ILE A 121 -30.99 -9.95 8.38
C ILE A 121 -31.90 -11.13 8.75
N LYS A 122 -32.79 -11.58 7.84
CA LYS A 122 -33.63 -12.76 8.05
C LYS A 122 -32.81 -14.03 8.23
N ASN A 123 -31.70 -14.19 7.51
CA ASN A 123 -30.82 -15.35 7.67
C ASN A 123 -30.23 -15.39 9.08
N ILE A 124 -29.75 -14.26 9.60
CA ILE A 124 -29.25 -14.14 10.98
C ILE A 124 -30.39 -14.44 11.97
N GLN A 125 -31.58 -13.88 11.76
CA GLN A 125 -32.73 -14.15 12.63
C GLN A 125 -33.14 -15.63 12.62
N HIS A 126 -33.11 -16.28 11.46
CA HIS A 126 -33.44 -17.69 11.35
C HIS A 126 -32.47 -18.55 12.16
N GLN A 127 -31.16 -18.28 12.06
CA GLN A 127 -30.16 -18.94 12.89
C GLN A 127 -30.38 -18.70 14.38
N MET A 128 -30.69 -17.46 14.79
CA MET A 128 -31.02 -17.16 16.18
C MET A 128 -32.22 -17.97 16.70
N ASN A 129 -33.26 -18.12 15.90
CA ASN A 129 -34.43 -18.90 16.29
C ASN A 129 -34.07 -20.39 16.44
N ILE A 130 -33.20 -20.93 15.57
CA ILE A 130 -32.66 -22.29 15.72
C ILE A 130 -31.85 -22.40 17.01
N MET A 131 -30.97 -21.43 17.30
CA MET A 131 -30.19 -21.36 18.54
C MET A 131 -31.07 -21.39 19.78
N ILE A 132 -32.09 -20.55 19.83
CA ILE A 132 -33.01 -20.44 20.98
C ILE A 132 -33.78 -21.76 21.17
N ASN A 133 -34.38 -22.29 20.10
CA ASN A 133 -35.19 -23.52 20.14
C ASN A 133 -34.36 -24.79 20.34
N GLY A 134 -33.09 -24.77 19.96
CA GLY A 134 -32.11 -25.85 20.09
C GLY A 134 -31.17 -25.70 21.30
N SER A 135 -31.41 -24.76 22.20
CA SER A 135 -30.57 -24.62 23.39
C SER A 135 -30.90 -25.72 24.42
N ASN A 136 -30.08 -26.77 24.48
CA ASN A 136 -30.13 -27.78 25.53
C ASN A 136 -28.73 -27.93 26.16
N ALA A 137 -28.65 -28.48 27.38
CA ALA A 137 -27.40 -28.56 28.12
C ALA A 137 -26.28 -29.28 27.34
N ASN A 138 -26.64 -30.28 26.54
CA ASN A 138 -25.72 -31.10 25.76
C ASN A 138 -25.06 -30.32 24.59
N SER A 139 -25.82 -29.51 23.83
CA SER A 139 -25.25 -28.70 22.73
C SER A 139 -24.26 -27.66 23.26
N THR A 140 -24.56 -27.06 24.41
CA THR A 140 -23.63 -26.11 25.05
C THR A 140 -22.38 -26.76 25.62
N GLN A 141 -22.44 -28.04 25.98
CA GLN A 141 -21.29 -28.81 26.44
C GLN A 141 -20.41 -29.25 25.27
N LEU A 142 -21.00 -29.65 24.14
CA LEU A 142 -20.29 -29.97 22.90
C LEU A 142 -19.52 -28.76 22.37
N ILE A 143 -20.17 -27.59 22.29
CA ILE A 143 -19.52 -26.35 21.85
C ILE A 143 -18.40 -25.94 22.80
N LYS A 144 -18.55 -26.15 24.12
CA LYS A 144 -17.45 -25.92 25.08
C LYS A 144 -16.28 -26.89 24.91
N GLN A 145 -16.52 -28.09 24.37
CA GLN A 145 -15.48 -29.09 24.11
C GLN A 145 -14.78 -28.87 22.77
N GLU A 146 -15.52 -28.45 21.74
CA GLU A 146 -14.96 -28.22 20.40
C GLU A 146 -14.45 -26.80 20.17
N MET A 147 -14.99 -25.80 20.88
CA MET A 147 -14.65 -24.39 20.68
C MET A 147 -14.22 -23.72 22.00
N ASN A 148 -12.97 -23.26 22.03
CA ASN A 148 -12.46 -22.44 23.12
C ASN A 148 -12.91 -20.97 22.95
N HIS A 149 -12.74 -20.16 23.99
CA HIS A 149 -13.03 -18.73 23.94
C HIS A 149 -12.27 -17.99 22.81
N THR A 150 -11.11 -18.53 22.42
CA THR A 150 -10.25 -18.05 21.34
C THR A 150 -10.76 -18.38 19.93
N SER A 151 -11.82 -19.20 19.81
CA SER A 151 -12.43 -19.61 18.53
C SER A 151 -13.45 -18.62 17.98
N PHE A 152 -13.73 -17.51 18.67
CA PHE A 152 -14.74 -16.53 18.26
C PHE A 152 -14.12 -15.16 17.96
N ASP A 153 -14.67 -14.45 16.96
CA ASP A 153 -14.20 -13.13 16.54
C ASP A 153 -14.55 -12.06 17.58
N SER A 154 -15.74 -12.16 18.14
CA SER A 154 -16.32 -11.20 19.07
C SER A 154 -17.48 -11.82 19.84
N LEU A 155 -17.91 -11.15 20.90
CA LEU A 155 -19.13 -11.46 21.66
C LEU A 155 -20.22 -10.44 21.34
N PHE A 156 -21.46 -10.89 21.18
CA PHE A 156 -22.63 -10.03 21.04
C PHE A 156 -23.71 -10.40 22.05
N LEU A 157 -24.22 -9.39 22.73
CA LEU A 157 -25.22 -9.52 23.77
C LEU A 157 -26.34 -8.53 23.53
N TYR A 158 -27.59 -8.98 23.67
CA TYR A 158 -28.77 -8.15 23.51
C TYR A 158 -29.78 -8.40 24.62
N GLU A 159 -30.27 -7.34 25.23
CA GLU A 159 -31.29 -7.40 26.28
C GLU A 159 -32.42 -6.38 26.01
N ASN A 160 -33.66 -6.78 26.31
CA ASN A 160 -34.77 -5.84 26.39
C ASN A 160 -34.91 -5.40 27.84
N ASP A 161 -34.81 -4.11 28.15
CA ASP A 161 -34.99 -3.63 29.53
C ASP A 161 -36.49 -3.64 29.88
N THR A 162 -37.01 -4.81 30.26
CA THR A 162 -38.39 -4.98 30.74
C THR A 162 -38.49 -4.90 32.27
N THR A 163 -37.41 -4.54 32.98
CA THR A 163 -37.28 -4.82 34.42
C THR A 163 -37.50 -3.64 35.36
N LEU A 164 -37.89 -2.46 34.88
CA LEU A 164 -38.10 -1.30 35.75
C LEU A 164 -39.54 -1.07 36.22
N GLU A 165 -40.57 -1.73 35.66
CA GLU A 165 -41.96 -1.38 35.97
C GLU A 165 -42.89 -2.47 36.53
N SER A 166 -42.51 -3.74 36.65
CA SER A 166 -43.35 -4.70 37.39
C SER A 166 -42.87 -4.87 38.83
N ASN A 167 -43.81 -5.09 39.76
CA ASN A 167 -43.58 -5.60 41.11
C ASN A 167 -42.98 -7.03 41.04
N ALA A 168 -41.89 -7.22 40.30
CA ALA A 168 -41.19 -8.47 40.15
C ALA A 168 -40.36 -8.73 41.41
N ASP A 169 -40.35 -10.00 41.81
CA ASP A 169 -39.64 -10.51 42.97
C ASP A 169 -38.17 -10.07 43.00
N ARG A 170 -37.59 -10.02 44.21
CA ARG A 170 -36.14 -9.72 44.42
C ARG A 170 -35.20 -10.56 43.54
N LYS A 171 -35.64 -11.72 43.02
CA LYS A 171 -34.88 -12.58 42.11
C LYS A 171 -34.65 -11.97 40.73
N ASP A 172 -35.65 -11.32 40.12
CA ASP A 172 -35.52 -10.77 38.76
C ASP A 172 -34.64 -9.51 38.72
N LYS A 173 -34.64 -8.75 39.81
CA LYS A 173 -33.69 -7.64 40.00
C LYS A 173 -32.27 -8.14 40.25
N LEU A 174 -32.09 -9.28 40.93
CA LEU A 174 -30.77 -9.88 41.10
C LEU A 174 -30.22 -10.41 39.77
N SER A 175 -31.04 -11.06 38.94
CA SER A 175 -30.59 -11.58 37.63
C SER A 175 -30.22 -10.47 36.65
N ALA A 176 -30.94 -9.35 36.62
CA ALA A 176 -30.58 -8.19 35.79
C ALA A 176 -29.29 -7.49 36.27
N VAL A 177 -29.05 -7.46 37.58
CA VAL A 177 -27.81 -6.91 38.18
C VAL A 177 -26.63 -7.87 38.01
N GLU A 178 -26.85 -9.18 38.11
CA GLU A 178 -25.84 -10.21 37.83
C GLU A 178 -25.47 -10.25 36.34
N LEU A 179 -26.43 -10.08 35.43
CA LEU A 179 -26.16 -9.91 34.00
C LEU A 179 -25.39 -8.61 33.72
N LYS A 180 -25.83 -7.45 34.24
CA LYS A 180 -25.07 -6.17 34.18
C LYS A 180 -23.63 -6.29 34.69
N ARG A 181 -23.39 -7.11 35.72
CA ARG A 181 -22.03 -7.48 36.17
C ARG A 181 -21.32 -8.45 35.22
N SER A 182 -22.05 -9.38 34.61
CA SER A 182 -21.53 -10.32 33.60
C SER A 182 -20.99 -9.58 32.38
N PHE A 183 -21.71 -8.55 31.91
CA PHE A 183 -21.30 -7.67 30.81
C PHE A 183 -19.94 -6.97 31.01
N GLN A 184 -19.45 -6.86 32.26
CA GLN A 184 -18.18 -6.21 32.59
C GLN A 184 -16.99 -7.17 32.70
N ASN A 185 -17.22 -8.50 32.68
CA ASN A 185 -16.20 -9.51 32.98
C ASN A 185 -15.96 -10.52 31.83
N PHE A 186 -16.27 -10.15 30.58
CA PHE A 186 -15.97 -11.02 29.45
C PHE A 186 -14.58 -10.75 28.90
N ASP A 187 -13.74 -11.79 28.85
CA ASP A 187 -12.37 -11.74 28.34
C ASP A 187 -12.30 -11.75 26.80
N PHE A 188 -13.15 -10.94 26.15
CA PHE A 188 -13.09 -10.73 24.71
C PHE A 188 -12.36 -9.42 24.40
N PRO A 189 -11.43 -9.41 23.43
CA PRO A 189 -10.76 -8.18 23.00
C PRO A 189 -11.77 -7.16 22.44
N LEU A 190 -12.89 -7.63 21.87
CA LEU A 190 -13.96 -6.82 21.30
C LEU A 190 -15.32 -7.48 21.55
N ALA A 191 -16.23 -6.78 22.22
CA ALA A 191 -17.56 -7.29 22.57
C ALA A 191 -18.63 -6.21 22.49
N VAL A 192 -19.79 -6.55 21.92
CA VAL A 192 -20.95 -5.66 21.83
C VAL A 192 -22.00 -6.03 22.87
N SER A 193 -22.50 -5.02 23.56
CA SER A 193 -23.63 -5.11 24.47
C SER A 193 -24.69 -4.11 24.08
N ALA A 194 -25.86 -4.58 23.68
CA ALA A 194 -26.97 -3.73 23.26
C ALA A 194 -28.19 -3.89 24.16
N TYR A 195 -28.87 -2.78 24.48
CA TYR A 195 -30.12 -2.81 25.23
C TYR A 195 -31.15 -1.83 24.68
N GLU A 196 -32.39 -2.30 24.58
CA GLU A 196 -33.55 -1.49 24.18
C GLU A 196 -34.25 -0.92 25.42
N THR A 197 -34.41 0.41 25.45
CA THR A 197 -35.14 1.14 26.49
C THR A 197 -36.46 1.65 25.92
N LEU A 198 -37.54 0.92 26.17
CA LEU A 198 -38.86 1.19 25.58
C LEU A 198 -39.42 2.57 25.96
N HIS A 199 -39.27 2.99 27.23
CA HIS A 199 -39.79 4.28 27.72
C HIS A 199 -39.15 5.50 27.02
N ASN A 200 -37.87 5.40 26.70
CA ASN A 200 -37.13 6.48 26.04
C ASN A 200 -37.09 6.32 24.51
N ALA A 201 -37.80 5.31 23.97
CA ALA A 201 -37.78 4.97 22.55
C ALA A 201 -36.36 4.97 21.98
N SER A 202 -35.47 4.24 22.66
CA SER A 202 -34.04 4.24 22.35
C SER A 202 -33.44 2.85 22.41
N VAL A 203 -32.35 2.67 21.67
CA VAL A 203 -31.47 1.51 21.82
C VAL A 203 -30.05 2.00 22.05
N THR A 204 -29.40 1.41 23.03
CA THR A 204 -27.99 1.68 23.33
C THR A 204 -27.14 0.53 22.80
N PHE A 205 -26.07 0.87 22.09
CA PHE A 205 -25.09 -0.06 21.55
C PHE A 205 -23.73 0.26 22.16
N ILE A 206 -23.24 -0.60 23.05
CA ILE A 206 -21.98 -0.43 23.77
C ILE A 206 -20.93 -1.36 23.15
N LEU A 207 -19.81 -0.79 22.72
CA LEU A 207 -18.65 -1.53 22.28
C LEU A 207 -17.62 -1.57 23.43
N ASN A 208 -17.48 -2.75 24.04
CA ASN A 208 -16.50 -3.06 25.08
C ASN A 208 -15.25 -3.61 24.43
N TYR A 209 -14.08 -3.17 24.89
CA TYR A 209 -12.81 -3.51 24.26
C TYR A 209 -11.64 -3.52 25.23
N ALA A 210 -10.59 -4.22 24.83
CA ALA A 210 -9.29 -4.21 25.51
C ALA A 210 -8.54 -2.90 25.20
N GLY A 211 -8.50 -1.97 26.15
CA GLY A 211 -7.86 -0.65 26.00
C GLY A 211 -6.34 -0.71 25.82
N GLU A 212 -5.70 -1.83 26.16
CA GLU A 212 -4.31 -2.08 25.83
C GLU A 212 -4.09 -2.51 24.37
N LEU A 213 -5.14 -2.98 23.67
CA LEU A 213 -5.07 -3.46 22.28
C LEU A 213 -5.59 -2.46 21.25
N PHE A 214 -6.61 -1.66 21.59
CA PHE A 214 -7.29 -0.75 20.66
C PHE A 214 -7.22 0.71 21.13
N GLU A 215 -7.11 1.65 20.18
CA GLU A 215 -7.28 3.07 20.45
C GLU A 215 -8.76 3.46 20.52
N GLU A 216 -9.07 4.43 21.36
CA GLU A 216 -10.43 4.96 21.53
C GLU A 216 -10.98 5.56 20.23
N GLU A 217 -10.14 6.29 19.48
CA GLU A 217 -10.50 6.85 18.16
C GLU A 217 -10.93 5.74 17.17
N THR A 218 -10.24 4.58 17.19
CA THR A 218 -10.58 3.44 16.32
C THR A 218 -11.93 2.84 16.70
N ILE A 219 -12.22 2.73 18.00
CA ILE A 219 -13.51 2.21 18.50
C ILE A 219 -14.64 3.18 18.16
N ASP A 220 -14.42 4.49 18.30
CA ASP A 220 -15.40 5.51 17.95
C ASP A 220 -15.69 5.52 16.44
N ASP A 221 -14.67 5.29 15.60
CA ASP A 221 -14.86 5.08 14.16
C ASP A 221 -15.77 3.87 13.88
N LEU A 222 -15.56 2.73 14.55
CA LEU A 222 -16.44 1.55 14.41
C LEU A 222 -17.89 1.85 14.81
N LEU A 223 -18.09 2.60 15.89
CA LEU A 223 -19.43 3.03 16.31
C LEU A 223 -20.07 4.03 15.32
N CYS A 224 -19.27 4.89 14.69
CA CYS A 224 -19.76 5.76 13.63
C CYS A 224 -20.24 4.95 12.41
N VAL A 225 -19.48 3.92 12.00
CA VAL A 225 -19.92 2.98 10.95
C VAL A 225 -21.21 2.26 11.35
N ALA A 226 -21.30 1.77 12.60
CA ALA A 226 -22.52 1.13 13.11
C ALA A 226 -23.74 2.05 13.02
N LYS A 227 -23.59 3.31 13.44
CA LYS A 227 -24.64 4.32 13.36
C LYS A 227 -25.09 4.57 11.93
N GLU A 228 -24.14 4.67 11.00
CA GLU A 228 -24.41 4.92 9.59
C GLU A 228 -25.18 3.76 8.95
N LEU A 229 -24.74 2.52 9.20
CA LEU A 229 -25.43 1.31 8.76
C LEU A 229 -26.85 1.21 9.33
N LEU A 230 -27.03 1.48 10.62
CA LEU A 230 -28.36 1.45 11.26
C LEU A 230 -29.29 2.53 10.70
N THR A 231 -28.75 3.70 10.36
CA THR A 231 -29.49 4.78 9.72
C THR A 231 -29.93 4.41 8.31
N GLN A 232 -29.06 3.78 7.51
CA GLN A 232 -29.39 3.29 6.17
C GLN A 232 -30.41 2.17 6.19
N ILE A 233 -30.31 1.23 7.13
CA ILE A 233 -31.30 0.16 7.28
C ILE A 233 -32.66 0.74 7.68
N GLY A 234 -32.69 1.67 8.65
CA GLY A 234 -33.92 2.31 9.10
C GLY A 234 -34.61 3.10 7.99
N ASN A 235 -33.86 3.89 7.22
CA ASN A 235 -34.44 4.71 6.15
C ASN A 235 -34.93 3.89 4.93
N ASN A 236 -34.46 2.65 4.80
CA ASN A 236 -34.87 1.68 3.78
C ASN A 236 -34.70 2.16 2.32
N GLN A 237 -33.84 3.15 2.08
CA GLN A 237 -33.52 3.67 0.74
C GLN A 237 -32.53 2.76 0.00
N VAL A 238 -31.68 2.07 0.74
CA VAL A 238 -30.72 1.10 0.23
C VAL A 238 -31.31 -0.30 0.35
N LYS A 239 -31.24 -1.11 -0.71
CA LYS A 239 -31.86 -2.45 -0.74
C LYS A 239 -30.85 -3.59 -0.72
N ALA A 240 -29.79 -3.51 -1.51
CA ALA A 240 -28.75 -4.54 -1.58
C ALA A 240 -27.64 -4.30 -0.56
N VAL A 241 -27.00 -5.37 -0.09
CA VAL A 241 -25.87 -5.28 0.84
C VAL A 241 -24.67 -4.57 0.20
N SER A 242 -24.45 -4.75 -1.10
CA SER A 242 -23.41 -4.07 -1.89
C SER A 242 -23.52 -2.54 -1.90
N ASP A 243 -24.74 -2.02 -1.69
CA ASP A 243 -25.03 -0.59 -1.79
C ASP A 243 -24.89 0.15 -0.46
N LEU A 244 -24.57 -0.58 0.63
CA LEU A 244 -24.34 0.00 1.95
C LEU A 244 -23.09 0.86 1.95
N LYS A 245 -23.24 2.13 2.34
CA LYS A 245 -22.10 3.02 2.56
C LYS A 245 -21.48 2.73 3.92
N LEU A 246 -20.23 2.28 3.93
CA LEU A 246 -19.49 1.97 5.15
C LEU A 246 -18.75 3.20 5.70
N LEU A 247 -18.34 4.11 4.83
CA LEU A 247 -17.61 5.30 5.20
C LEU A 247 -18.57 6.45 5.50
N THR A 248 -18.32 7.14 6.60
CA THR A 248 -18.97 8.43 6.89
C THR A 248 -18.50 9.51 5.91
N GLU A 249 -19.27 10.58 5.74
CA GLU A 249 -18.85 11.75 4.95
C GLU A 249 -17.52 12.33 5.45
N THR A 250 -17.29 12.35 6.77
CA THR A 250 -16.03 12.82 7.35
C THR A 250 -14.84 11.97 6.91
N GLN A 251 -14.98 10.64 6.93
CA GLN A 251 -13.92 9.71 6.49
C GLN A 251 -13.69 9.83 4.97
N LEU A 252 -14.76 9.95 4.17
CA LEU A 252 -14.65 10.17 2.73
C LEU A 252 -13.94 11.50 2.42
N ASN A 253 -14.27 12.58 3.13
CA ASN A 253 -13.60 13.87 2.99
C ASN A 253 -12.12 13.79 3.37
N LYS A 254 -11.76 13.02 4.40
CA LYS A 254 -10.36 12.77 4.77
C LYS A 254 -9.59 12.08 3.62
N ILE A 255 -10.18 11.05 3.01
CA ILE A 255 -9.60 10.35 1.85
C ILE A 255 -9.49 11.30 0.65
N ASN A 256 -10.52 12.08 0.37
CA ASN A 256 -10.48 13.06 -0.73
C ASN A 256 -9.39 14.11 -0.51
N ASN A 257 -9.21 14.59 0.73
CA ASN A 257 -8.15 15.52 1.07
C ASN A 257 -6.76 14.91 0.91
N TRP A 258 -6.56 13.64 1.27
CA TRP A 258 -5.29 12.92 1.04
C TRP A 258 -4.96 12.77 -0.45
N ASN A 259 -5.97 12.61 -1.30
CA ASN A 259 -5.82 12.46 -2.75
C ASN A 259 -5.84 13.81 -3.50
N ASN A 260 -6.03 14.94 -2.80
CA ASN A 260 -6.02 16.26 -3.42
C ASN A 260 -4.58 16.77 -3.69
N THR A 261 -3.87 16.05 -4.55
CA THR A 261 -2.46 16.30 -4.89
C THR A 261 -2.30 17.02 -6.24
N ALA A 262 -3.37 17.56 -6.80
CA ALA A 262 -3.30 18.34 -8.04
C ALA A 262 -2.44 19.61 -7.82
N ARG A 263 -1.50 19.82 -8.74
CA ARG A 263 -0.55 20.94 -8.74
C ARG A 263 -0.32 21.39 -10.18
N ASP A 264 -0.26 22.70 -10.38
CA ASP A 264 0.12 23.28 -11.67
C ASP A 264 1.64 23.27 -11.79
N PHE A 265 2.17 22.52 -12.76
CA PHE A 265 3.59 22.57 -13.11
C PHE A 265 3.79 22.99 -14.57
N PRO A 266 4.44 24.14 -14.84
CA PRO A 266 4.59 24.64 -16.20
C PRO A 266 5.21 23.65 -17.18
N ALA A 267 6.22 22.85 -16.78
CA ALA A 267 6.84 21.91 -17.72
C ALA A 267 5.96 20.70 -18.08
N LEU A 268 4.98 20.35 -17.23
CA LEU A 268 3.92 19.39 -17.57
C LEU A 268 2.96 20.02 -18.59
N ASN A 269 2.68 21.31 -18.46
CA ASN A 269 1.77 22.05 -19.34
C ASN A 269 2.38 22.41 -20.71
N THR A 270 3.71 22.55 -20.80
CA THR A 270 4.42 22.82 -22.06
C THR A 270 4.78 21.56 -22.85
N GLY A 271 4.51 20.36 -22.30
CA GLY A 271 4.88 19.08 -22.92
C GLY A 271 6.39 18.90 -23.05
N SER A 272 7.16 19.40 -22.08
CA SER A 272 8.62 19.28 -22.08
C SER A 272 9.04 17.81 -21.89
N THR A 273 10.14 17.42 -22.54
CA THR A 273 10.74 16.09 -22.45
C THR A 273 11.95 16.12 -21.52
N LEU A 274 12.39 14.95 -21.03
CA LEU A 274 13.55 14.86 -20.11
C LEU A 274 14.84 15.43 -20.71
N HIS A 275 15.07 15.22 -22.01
CA HIS A 275 16.23 15.78 -22.70
C HIS A 275 16.16 17.30 -22.87
N LYS A 276 14.96 17.89 -23.07
CA LYS A 276 14.81 19.35 -23.12
C LYS A 276 15.08 19.98 -21.75
N LEU A 277 14.56 19.38 -20.67
CA LEU A 277 14.87 19.83 -19.31
C LEU A 277 16.36 19.74 -19.02
N PHE A 278 17.05 18.69 -19.48
CA PHE A 278 18.50 18.61 -19.36
C PHE A 278 19.21 19.71 -20.16
N GLU A 279 18.77 20.01 -21.38
CA GLU A 279 19.33 21.08 -22.20
C GLU A 279 19.17 22.47 -21.53
N GLU A 280 18.04 22.72 -20.87
CA GLU A 280 17.82 23.94 -20.06
C GLU A 280 18.81 24.05 -18.89
N GLU A 281 19.15 22.93 -18.24
CA GLU A 281 20.19 22.90 -17.20
C GLU A 281 21.59 23.12 -17.80
N VAL A 282 21.86 22.63 -19.01
CA VAL A 282 23.13 22.86 -19.72
C VAL A 282 23.33 24.33 -20.05
N GLU A 283 22.27 25.03 -20.47
CA GLU A 283 22.32 26.48 -20.73
C GLU A 283 22.61 27.27 -19.45
N ARG A 284 22.06 26.83 -18.32
CA ARG A 284 22.21 27.49 -17.02
C ARG A 284 23.57 27.24 -16.36
N SER A 285 24.09 26.02 -16.48
CA SER A 285 25.20 25.50 -15.67
C SER A 285 26.28 24.82 -16.51
N SER A 286 26.53 25.33 -17.72
CA SER A 286 27.39 24.71 -18.75
C SER A 286 28.74 24.16 -18.26
N GLU A 287 29.52 24.94 -17.52
CA GLU A 287 30.86 24.55 -17.03
C GLU A 287 30.83 23.85 -15.66
N LYS A 288 29.65 23.65 -15.05
CA LYS A 288 29.53 22.88 -13.81
C LYS A 288 29.74 21.39 -14.13
N ILE A 289 30.36 20.66 -13.21
CA ILE A 289 30.46 19.20 -13.31
C ILE A 289 29.04 18.60 -13.23
N ALA A 290 28.71 17.74 -14.19
CA ALA A 290 27.46 17.01 -14.26
C ALA A 290 27.60 15.56 -13.79
N VAL A 291 28.67 14.89 -14.19
CA VAL A 291 28.91 13.47 -13.92
C VAL A 291 30.32 13.26 -13.40
N VAL A 292 30.46 12.41 -12.38
CA VAL A 292 31.74 11.87 -11.93
C VAL A 292 31.66 10.35 -11.91
N TYR A 293 32.61 9.69 -12.55
CA TYR A 293 32.81 8.25 -12.50
C TYR A 293 34.30 7.96 -12.34
N GLU A 294 34.69 7.38 -11.20
CA GLU A 294 36.10 7.20 -10.83
C GLU A 294 36.93 8.50 -10.96
N ASP A 295 37.85 8.56 -11.93
CA ASP A 295 38.68 9.73 -12.22
C ASP A 295 38.18 10.54 -13.43
N VAL A 296 37.10 10.10 -14.07
CA VAL A 296 36.44 10.82 -15.16
C VAL A 296 35.45 11.83 -14.60
N GLN A 297 35.55 13.07 -15.07
CA GLN A 297 34.59 14.14 -14.79
C GLN A 297 34.12 14.76 -16.09
N LEU A 298 32.81 14.93 -16.24
CA LEU A 298 32.21 15.61 -17.38
C LEU A 298 31.40 16.82 -16.89
N THR A 299 31.65 17.97 -17.51
CA THR A 299 30.77 19.14 -17.36
C THR A 299 29.41 18.92 -18.02
N TYR A 300 28.41 19.72 -17.67
CA TYR A 300 27.11 19.71 -18.36
C TYR A 300 27.28 19.90 -19.87
N ARG A 301 28.15 20.83 -20.29
CA ARG A 301 28.46 21.05 -21.71
C ARG A 301 29.07 19.81 -22.36
N GLU A 302 30.11 19.23 -21.78
CA GLU A 302 30.79 18.05 -22.36
C GLU A 302 29.86 16.83 -22.44
N LEU A 303 29.07 16.60 -21.39
CA LEU A 303 28.07 15.54 -21.36
C LEU A 303 27.03 15.74 -22.46
N ASN A 304 26.53 16.97 -22.61
CA ASN A 304 25.55 17.31 -23.65
C ASN A 304 26.12 17.16 -25.06
N GLU A 305 27.35 17.63 -25.31
CA GLU A 305 28.01 17.49 -26.61
C GLU A 305 28.21 16.00 -26.98
N LYS A 306 28.63 15.16 -26.04
CA LYS A 306 28.77 13.71 -26.25
C LYS A 306 27.43 13.05 -26.55
N ALA A 307 26.38 13.36 -25.77
CA ALA A 307 25.04 12.82 -25.98
C ALA A 307 24.43 13.29 -27.31
N ASN A 308 24.62 14.55 -27.70
CA ASN A 308 24.16 15.09 -28.98
C ASN A 308 24.81 14.37 -30.16
N ARG A 309 26.12 14.15 -30.11
CA ARG A 309 26.84 13.41 -31.15
C ARG A 309 26.32 11.99 -31.31
N LEU A 310 26.08 11.28 -30.20
CA LEU A 310 25.47 9.95 -30.23
C LEU A 310 24.07 10.00 -30.83
N ALA A 311 23.24 10.97 -30.45
CA ALA A 311 21.88 11.11 -30.98
C ALA A 311 21.87 11.39 -32.50
N HIS A 312 22.77 12.24 -33.01
CA HIS A 312 22.93 12.45 -34.46
C HIS A 312 23.41 11.19 -35.18
N TYR A 313 24.32 10.43 -34.57
CA TYR A 313 24.77 9.15 -35.12
C TYR A 313 23.64 8.12 -35.19
N LEU A 314 22.86 7.97 -34.09
CA LEU A 314 21.71 7.07 -34.04
C LEU A 314 20.69 7.38 -35.15
N ARG A 315 20.42 8.68 -35.38
CA ARG A 315 19.53 9.14 -36.47
C ARG A 315 20.13 9.03 -37.87
N SER A 316 21.46 8.92 -38.01
CA SER A 316 22.09 8.79 -39.33
C SER A 316 22.10 7.34 -39.83
N ILE A 317 22.05 6.37 -38.92
CA ILE A 317 22.07 4.93 -39.23
C ILE A 317 20.68 4.28 -39.20
N CYS A 318 19.72 4.89 -38.52
CA CYS A 318 18.35 4.38 -38.41
C CYS A 318 17.36 5.55 -38.41
N ASP A 319 16.23 5.36 -39.10
CA ASP A 319 15.10 6.28 -38.98
C ASP A 319 14.39 6.01 -37.65
N ILE A 320 14.71 6.85 -36.65
CA ILE A 320 14.18 6.72 -35.29
C ILE A 320 12.87 7.50 -35.18
N GLN A 321 11.83 6.79 -34.77
CA GLN A 321 10.52 7.36 -34.48
C GLN A 321 10.29 7.42 -32.96
N PRO A 322 9.39 8.29 -32.47
CA PRO A 322 8.93 8.23 -31.09
C PRO A 322 8.47 6.81 -30.70
N ASP A 323 8.74 6.41 -29.47
CA ASP A 323 8.47 5.08 -28.91
C ASP A 323 9.28 3.91 -29.51
N ASP A 324 10.19 4.15 -30.46
CA ASP A 324 11.21 3.16 -30.81
C ASP A 324 12.08 2.85 -29.59
N LEU A 325 12.46 1.58 -29.44
CA LEU A 325 13.24 1.09 -28.31
C LEU A 325 14.70 0.85 -28.71
N ILE A 326 15.62 1.37 -27.90
CA ILE A 326 17.07 1.11 -28.02
C ILE A 326 17.54 0.39 -26.75
N ALA A 327 18.07 -0.82 -26.90
CA ALA A 327 18.58 -1.59 -25.78
C ALA A 327 19.98 -1.13 -25.37
N LEU A 328 20.23 -1.07 -24.05
CA LEU A 328 21.51 -0.66 -23.46
C LEU A 328 22.07 -1.82 -22.64
N LEU A 329 23.04 -2.55 -23.20
CA LEU A 329 23.79 -3.61 -22.52
C LEU A 329 25.11 -3.06 -22.00
N LEU A 330 25.04 -2.27 -20.94
CA LEU A 330 26.13 -1.45 -20.44
C LEU A 330 26.43 -1.72 -18.96
N GLU A 331 27.68 -1.55 -18.56
CA GLU A 331 28.04 -1.36 -17.16
C GLU A 331 27.81 0.09 -16.73
N LYS A 332 27.79 0.33 -15.42
CA LYS A 332 27.78 1.69 -14.87
C LYS A 332 29.07 2.41 -15.24
N SER A 333 28.91 3.53 -15.94
CA SER A 333 29.99 4.46 -16.28
C SER A 333 29.40 5.80 -16.72
N GLU A 334 30.24 6.78 -17.02
CA GLU A 334 29.82 8.01 -17.69
C GLU A 334 29.24 7.74 -19.10
N LEU A 335 29.73 6.71 -19.80
CA LEU A 335 29.23 6.33 -21.13
C LEU A 335 27.81 5.79 -21.09
N MET A 336 27.40 5.17 -19.97
CA MET A 336 26.00 4.80 -19.72
C MET A 336 25.09 6.04 -19.71
N ILE A 337 25.51 7.12 -19.04
CA ILE A 337 24.74 8.38 -19.00
C ILE A 337 24.71 9.05 -20.36
N VAL A 338 25.84 9.08 -21.07
CA VAL A 338 25.91 9.56 -22.46
C VAL A 338 24.93 8.78 -23.35
N SER A 339 24.85 7.46 -23.18
CA SER A 339 23.97 6.58 -23.94
C SER A 339 22.50 6.85 -23.67
N ILE A 340 22.10 6.97 -22.41
CA ILE A 340 20.71 7.28 -22.02
C ILE A 340 20.29 8.64 -22.59
N LEU A 341 21.10 9.68 -22.40
CA LEU A 341 20.79 11.02 -22.92
C LEU A 341 20.77 11.03 -24.44
N GLY A 342 21.68 10.32 -25.10
CA GLY A 342 21.72 10.19 -26.56
C GLY A 342 20.48 9.50 -27.12
N VAL A 343 20.00 8.44 -26.46
CA VAL A 343 18.74 7.76 -26.81
C VAL A 343 17.56 8.72 -26.67
N TRP A 344 17.38 9.38 -25.53
CA TRP A 344 16.31 10.36 -25.35
C TRP A 344 16.35 11.49 -26.39
N LYS A 345 17.54 12.02 -26.70
CA LYS A 345 17.72 13.09 -27.70
C LYS A 345 17.48 12.63 -29.13
N SER A 346 17.67 11.34 -29.42
CA SER A 346 17.32 10.75 -30.72
C SER A 346 15.80 10.66 -30.93
N GLY A 347 15.03 10.65 -29.83
CA GLY A 347 13.57 10.51 -29.83
C GLY A 347 13.07 9.15 -29.35
N ALA A 348 13.98 8.19 -29.13
CA ALA A 348 13.68 6.84 -28.68
C ALA A 348 13.66 6.71 -27.14
N ALA A 349 13.10 5.59 -26.67
CA ALA A 349 13.16 5.15 -25.29
C ALA A 349 14.26 4.11 -25.09
N PHE A 350 14.91 4.10 -23.92
CA PHE A 350 15.95 3.10 -23.64
C PHE A 350 15.39 1.87 -22.92
N VAL A 351 16.03 0.73 -23.14
CA VAL A 351 15.77 -0.52 -22.40
C VAL A 351 17.07 -0.95 -21.71
N PRO A 352 17.20 -0.80 -20.38
CA PRO A 352 18.42 -1.16 -19.69
C PRO A 352 18.53 -2.70 -19.53
N ILE A 353 19.69 -3.25 -19.86
CA ILE A 353 19.99 -4.68 -19.73
C ILE A 353 21.29 -4.83 -18.94
N ASP A 354 21.23 -5.55 -17.83
CA ASP A 354 22.40 -5.81 -16.99
C ASP A 354 23.29 -6.88 -17.66
N PRO A 355 24.59 -6.60 -17.88
CA PRO A 355 25.50 -7.58 -18.45
C PRO A 355 25.68 -8.85 -17.59
N SER A 356 25.37 -8.83 -16.29
CA SER A 356 25.40 -10.01 -15.43
C SER A 356 24.24 -10.99 -15.68
N TYR A 357 23.22 -10.59 -16.45
CA TYR A 357 22.11 -11.47 -16.78
C TYR A 357 22.55 -12.69 -17.61
N PRO A 358 21.96 -13.87 -17.37
CA PRO A 358 22.13 -15.02 -18.26
C PRO A 358 21.71 -14.69 -19.70
N ASP A 359 22.37 -15.30 -20.69
CA ASP A 359 22.11 -15.02 -22.11
C ASP A 359 20.64 -15.26 -22.49
N GLU A 360 19.98 -16.28 -21.91
CA GLU A 360 18.56 -16.55 -22.12
C GLU A 360 17.67 -15.36 -21.75
N ARG A 361 18.01 -14.66 -20.66
CA ARG A 361 17.26 -13.48 -20.22
C ARG A 361 17.51 -12.28 -21.13
N ILE A 362 18.75 -12.08 -21.57
CA ILE A 362 19.09 -11.03 -22.54
C ILE A 362 18.35 -11.29 -23.85
N GLN A 363 18.39 -12.53 -24.34
CA GLN A 363 17.68 -12.97 -25.54
C GLN A 363 16.18 -12.70 -25.42
N PHE A 364 15.57 -13.07 -24.29
CA PHE A 364 14.15 -12.82 -24.04
C PHE A 364 13.82 -11.33 -24.17
N ILE A 365 14.58 -10.45 -23.50
CA ILE A 365 14.35 -9.00 -23.53
C ILE A 365 14.52 -8.45 -24.95
N LEU A 366 15.59 -8.82 -25.67
CA LEU A 366 15.84 -8.34 -27.03
C LEU A 366 14.73 -8.79 -28.01
N ASN A 367 14.25 -10.03 -27.88
CA ASN A 367 13.18 -10.56 -28.72
C ASN A 367 11.83 -9.89 -28.43
N ASP A 368 11.50 -9.68 -27.15
CA ASP A 368 10.23 -9.07 -26.73
C ASP A 368 10.17 -7.58 -27.10
N THR A 369 11.27 -6.84 -26.91
CA THR A 369 11.38 -5.43 -27.29
C THR A 369 11.41 -5.19 -28.79
N LYS A 370 11.88 -6.16 -29.58
CA LYS A 370 12.15 -5.99 -31.02
C LYS A 370 13.04 -4.77 -31.32
N ALA A 371 13.94 -4.44 -30.39
CA ALA A 371 14.83 -3.29 -30.52
C ALA A 371 15.71 -3.43 -31.78
N LYS A 372 15.76 -2.38 -32.61
CA LYS A 372 16.57 -2.36 -33.85
C LYS A 372 18.05 -2.09 -33.57
N ILE A 373 18.35 -1.52 -32.41
CA ILE A 373 19.69 -1.10 -32.00
C ILE A 373 19.96 -1.60 -30.58
N VAL A 374 21.15 -2.15 -30.36
CA VAL A 374 21.75 -2.37 -29.04
C VAL A 374 23.04 -1.57 -28.93
N ILE A 375 23.14 -0.76 -27.88
CA ILE A 375 24.40 -0.11 -27.47
C ILE A 375 25.02 -0.97 -26.37
N ALA A 376 26.28 -1.36 -26.53
CA ALA A 376 26.99 -2.20 -25.58
C ALA A 376 28.44 -1.77 -25.40
N ASN A 377 29.06 -2.13 -24.27
CA ASN A 377 30.51 -2.06 -24.12
C ASN A 377 31.18 -3.09 -25.05
N GLU A 378 32.39 -2.79 -25.52
CA GLU A 378 33.18 -3.60 -26.47
C GLU A 378 33.20 -5.08 -26.04
N LYS A 379 33.49 -5.33 -24.75
CA LYS A 379 33.59 -6.66 -24.16
C LYS A 379 32.29 -7.50 -24.22
N TYR A 380 31.14 -6.88 -24.43
CA TYR A 380 29.85 -7.57 -24.53
C TYR A 380 29.31 -7.70 -25.95
N ILE A 381 29.93 -7.03 -26.93
CA ILE A 381 29.50 -7.08 -28.34
C ILE A 381 29.45 -8.52 -28.87
N THR A 382 30.41 -9.37 -28.46
CA THR A 382 30.48 -10.76 -28.91
C THR A 382 29.27 -11.60 -28.50
N ARG A 383 28.66 -11.30 -27.34
CA ARG A 383 27.43 -11.96 -26.87
C ARG A 383 26.23 -11.63 -27.76
N LEU A 384 26.34 -10.60 -28.60
CA LEU A 384 25.27 -10.13 -29.46
C LEU A 384 25.36 -10.67 -30.90
N TYR A 385 26.43 -11.37 -31.28
CA TYR A 385 26.66 -11.77 -32.69
C TYR A 385 25.58 -12.66 -33.28
N SER A 386 24.86 -13.44 -32.47
CA SER A 386 23.75 -14.29 -32.90
C SER A 386 22.46 -13.53 -33.23
N TYR A 387 22.37 -12.23 -32.91
CA TYR A 387 21.17 -11.43 -33.14
C TYR A 387 21.30 -10.55 -34.39
N ASP A 388 20.25 -10.53 -35.20
CA ASP A 388 20.11 -9.63 -36.35
C ASP A 388 19.64 -8.23 -35.89
N ILE A 389 20.53 -7.55 -35.16
CA ILE A 389 20.30 -6.22 -34.57
C ILE A 389 21.54 -5.36 -34.84
N ILE A 390 21.36 -4.05 -35.03
CA ILE A 390 22.46 -3.09 -35.16
C ILE A 390 23.18 -2.99 -33.81
N LYS A 391 24.48 -3.25 -33.79
CA LYS A 391 25.30 -3.26 -32.58
C LYS A 391 26.20 -2.04 -32.59
N ILE A 392 26.16 -1.26 -31.52
CA ILE A 392 27.01 -0.09 -31.34
C ILE A 392 27.92 -0.35 -30.15
N ASP A 393 29.21 -0.41 -30.42
CA ASP A 393 30.24 -0.44 -29.38
C ASP A 393 30.49 0.99 -28.88
N ILE A 394 30.07 1.29 -27.66
CA ILE A 394 30.19 2.63 -27.10
C ILE A 394 31.64 3.02 -26.76
N ASP A 395 32.53 2.04 -26.57
CA ASP A 395 33.92 2.27 -26.16
C ASP A 395 34.78 2.65 -27.38
N SER A 396 34.55 2.03 -28.53
CA SER A 396 35.38 2.22 -29.74
C SER A 396 34.80 3.14 -30.82
N VAL A 397 33.47 3.36 -30.87
CA VAL A 397 32.79 4.14 -31.94
C VAL A 397 33.11 5.66 -31.90
N SER A 398 34.02 6.06 -31.01
CA SER A 398 34.47 7.44 -30.79
C SER A 398 34.75 8.19 -32.10
N ILE A 399 35.34 7.58 -33.13
CA ILE A 399 35.67 8.25 -34.40
C ILE A 399 34.39 8.69 -35.14
N SER A 400 33.46 7.77 -35.42
CA SER A 400 32.24 8.09 -36.18
C SER A 400 31.27 9.02 -35.42
N ILE A 401 31.27 8.94 -34.08
CA ILE A 401 30.51 9.86 -33.22
C ILE A 401 31.20 11.23 -33.13
N ASN A 402 32.53 11.28 -33.07
CA ASN A 402 33.28 12.54 -32.99
C ASN A 402 33.23 13.39 -34.27
N ASP A 403 32.76 12.82 -35.39
CA ASP A 403 32.48 13.56 -36.61
C ASP A 403 31.05 14.15 -36.64
N GLN A 404 30.16 13.73 -35.73
CA GLN A 404 28.79 14.23 -35.68
C GLN A 404 28.67 15.64 -35.12
N LYS A 405 27.53 16.29 -35.35
CA LYS A 405 27.27 17.63 -34.81
C LYS A 405 27.22 17.59 -33.27
N LYS A 406 27.74 18.65 -32.64
CA LYS A 406 27.67 18.87 -31.19
C LYS A 406 26.38 19.56 -30.73
N SER A 407 25.66 20.21 -31.66
CA SER A 407 24.45 20.96 -31.38
C SER A 407 23.29 20.06 -30.99
N ASN A 408 22.38 20.55 -30.15
CA ASN A 408 21.17 19.84 -29.74
C ASN A 408 20.39 19.33 -30.97
N VAL A 409 19.82 18.15 -30.82
CA VAL A 409 18.99 17.51 -31.84
C VAL A 409 17.59 18.11 -31.77
N VAL A 410 17.01 18.49 -32.91
CA VAL A 410 15.59 18.83 -32.96
C VAL A 410 14.81 17.53 -32.78
N SER A 411 14.26 17.36 -31.58
CA SER A 411 13.54 16.17 -31.17
C SER A 411 12.16 16.08 -31.83
N VAL A 412 11.78 14.86 -32.22
CA VAL A 412 10.46 14.50 -32.75
C VAL A 412 9.53 13.93 -31.67
N CYS A 413 10.07 13.74 -30.45
CA CYS A 413 9.40 13.11 -29.32
C CYS A 413 8.65 14.14 -28.46
N SER A 414 7.50 13.73 -27.91
CA SER A 414 6.68 14.49 -26.98
C SER A 414 6.76 13.92 -25.56
N SER A 415 6.25 14.64 -24.57
CA SER A 415 6.20 14.18 -23.17
C SER A 415 5.37 12.91 -22.95
N ASN A 416 4.45 12.57 -23.88
CA ASN A 416 3.60 11.37 -23.79
C ASN A 416 4.25 10.15 -24.44
N ASN A 417 5.44 10.31 -25.00
CA ASN A 417 6.21 9.18 -25.53
C ASN A 417 7.05 8.54 -24.44
N LEU A 418 7.44 7.29 -24.70
CA LEU A 418 8.23 6.47 -23.78
C LEU A 418 9.60 7.12 -23.50
N ALA A 419 9.94 7.19 -22.22
CA ALA A 419 11.28 7.52 -21.75
C ALA A 419 12.12 6.24 -21.59
N TYR A 420 11.52 5.17 -21.07
CA TYR A 420 12.19 3.88 -20.89
C TYR A 420 11.21 2.71 -20.79
N VAL A 421 11.76 1.51 -20.96
CA VAL A 421 11.09 0.25 -20.63
C VAL A 421 11.98 -0.59 -19.71
N ILE A 422 11.50 -0.89 -18.50
CA ILE A 422 12.26 -1.69 -17.51
C ILE A 422 11.57 -3.03 -17.26
N TYR A 423 12.33 -4.13 -17.33
CA TYR A 423 11.80 -5.48 -17.11
C TYR A 423 11.77 -5.88 -15.63
N THR A 424 10.59 -6.28 -15.16
CA THR A 424 10.36 -6.80 -13.80
C THR A 424 10.15 -8.32 -13.81
N SER A 425 10.35 -8.99 -12.68
CA SER A 425 10.36 -10.47 -12.59
C SER A 425 9.03 -11.16 -12.92
N GLY A 426 7.90 -10.43 -13.00
CA GLY A 426 6.59 -10.95 -13.41
C GLY A 426 6.02 -12.07 -12.52
N THR A 427 4.82 -11.89 -11.97
CA THR A 427 4.16 -12.95 -11.15
C THR A 427 3.90 -14.25 -11.92
N THR A 428 3.89 -14.18 -13.25
CA THR A 428 3.70 -15.31 -14.17
C THR A 428 5.00 -16.05 -14.55
N GLY A 429 6.14 -15.70 -13.95
CA GLY A 429 7.46 -16.30 -14.22
C GLY A 429 8.21 -15.72 -15.42
N ASN A 430 7.50 -15.19 -16.42
CA ASN A 430 8.11 -14.45 -17.54
C ASN A 430 8.29 -12.96 -17.19
N PRO A 431 9.48 -12.37 -17.44
CA PRO A 431 9.70 -10.95 -17.24
C PRO A 431 8.74 -10.09 -18.07
N LYS A 432 8.31 -8.94 -17.52
CA LYS A 432 7.43 -7.98 -18.22
C LYS A 432 8.06 -6.61 -18.28
N GLY A 433 8.11 -6.02 -19.48
CA GLY A 433 8.55 -4.65 -19.69
C GLY A 433 7.51 -3.64 -19.23
N VAL A 434 7.84 -2.85 -18.22
CA VAL A 434 7.03 -1.72 -17.75
C VAL A 434 7.41 -0.50 -18.58
N MET A 435 6.46 0.01 -19.36
CA MET A 435 6.65 1.15 -20.26
C MET A 435 6.31 2.45 -19.52
N ILE A 436 7.25 3.39 -19.47
CA ILE A 436 7.08 4.65 -18.73
C ILE A 436 7.33 5.83 -19.66
N GLU A 437 6.36 6.75 -19.70
CA GLU A 437 6.41 7.98 -20.48
C GLU A 437 7.27 9.07 -19.81
N HIS A 438 7.78 10.01 -20.61
CA HIS A 438 8.54 11.16 -20.10
C HIS A 438 7.76 11.94 -19.03
N ILE A 439 6.46 12.18 -19.24
CA ILE A 439 5.62 12.97 -18.34
C ILE A 439 5.53 12.39 -16.92
N GLY A 440 5.49 11.05 -16.79
CA GLY A 440 5.47 10.37 -15.51
C GLY A 440 6.75 10.60 -14.70
N VAL A 441 7.90 10.51 -15.37
CA VAL A 441 9.22 10.77 -14.76
C VAL A 441 9.36 12.23 -14.35
N ILE A 442 8.90 13.16 -15.19
CA ILE A 442 8.94 14.60 -14.90
C ILE A 442 8.06 14.91 -13.68
N ASN A 443 6.84 14.36 -13.62
CA ASN A 443 5.95 14.53 -12.48
C ASN A 443 6.59 14.04 -11.17
N LEU A 444 7.21 12.85 -11.20
CA LEU A 444 7.94 12.33 -10.04
C LEU A 444 9.08 13.26 -9.62
N LYS A 445 9.95 13.64 -10.56
CA LYS A 445 11.08 14.55 -10.31
C LYS A 445 10.61 15.84 -9.63
N VAL A 446 9.54 16.46 -10.13
CA VAL A 446 9.02 17.72 -9.58
C VAL A 446 8.56 17.53 -8.12
N ALA A 447 7.78 16.50 -7.87
CA ALA A 447 7.30 16.19 -6.53
C ALA A 447 8.46 15.93 -5.55
N LEU A 448 9.51 15.21 -5.98
CA LEU A 448 10.69 14.92 -5.16
C LEU A 448 11.57 16.15 -4.93
N THR A 449 11.78 16.98 -5.96
CA THR A 449 12.52 18.25 -5.83
C THR A 449 11.86 19.15 -4.78
N GLU A 450 10.53 19.27 -4.77
CA GLU A 450 9.79 20.06 -3.79
C GLU A 450 9.85 19.43 -2.39
N LEU A 451 9.50 18.14 -2.28
CA LEU A 451 9.43 17.43 -1.00
C LEU A 451 10.76 17.43 -0.25
N PHE A 452 11.88 17.24 -0.97
CA PHE A 452 13.21 17.16 -0.38
C PHE A 452 14.05 18.42 -0.55
N GLN A 453 13.49 19.48 -1.14
CA GLN A 453 14.18 20.75 -1.38
C GLN A 453 15.55 20.53 -2.05
N LEU A 454 15.60 19.64 -3.05
CA LEU A 454 16.85 19.20 -3.66
C LEU A 454 17.66 20.39 -4.19
N ASN A 455 17.00 21.39 -4.79
CA ASN A 455 17.65 22.59 -5.33
C ASN A 455 18.33 23.48 -4.27
N ALA A 456 17.94 23.36 -3.00
CA ALA A 456 18.49 24.17 -1.91
C ALA A 456 19.55 23.43 -1.08
N THR A 457 19.54 22.09 -1.09
CA THR A 457 20.27 21.28 -0.10
C THR A 457 21.20 20.24 -0.69
N ALA A 458 20.90 19.71 -1.88
CA ALA A 458 21.73 18.70 -2.51
C ALA A 458 22.61 19.35 -3.58
N GLU A 459 23.90 19.06 -3.53
CA GLU A 459 24.88 19.48 -4.54
C GLU A 459 25.33 18.30 -5.42
N SER A 460 25.16 17.08 -4.89
CA SER A 460 25.72 15.84 -5.41
C SER A 460 24.89 14.63 -4.98
N VAL A 461 24.43 13.86 -5.96
CA VAL A 461 23.57 12.69 -5.78
C VAL A 461 24.35 11.44 -6.16
N LEU A 462 24.33 10.44 -5.27
CA LEU A 462 24.93 9.15 -5.57
C LEU A 462 24.01 8.29 -6.44
N SER A 463 24.50 7.86 -7.60
CA SER A 463 23.88 6.81 -8.41
C SER A 463 24.23 5.43 -7.83
N PHE A 464 23.55 5.08 -6.74
CA PHE A 464 23.75 3.80 -6.05
C PHE A 464 23.00 2.65 -6.73
N SER A 465 21.75 2.85 -7.14
CA SER A 465 20.90 1.79 -7.67
C SER A 465 21.39 1.27 -9.02
N ASN A 466 21.20 -0.02 -9.28
CA ASN A 466 21.53 -0.57 -10.60
C ASN A 466 20.57 0.04 -11.66
N PHE A 467 21.08 0.36 -12.85
CA PHE A 467 20.36 1.11 -13.87
C PHE A 467 19.20 0.35 -14.52
N VAL A 468 19.12 -0.97 -14.28
CA VAL A 468 17.95 -1.80 -14.62
C VAL A 468 16.77 -1.65 -13.65
N PHE A 469 16.89 -0.80 -12.62
CA PHE A 469 15.77 -0.43 -11.74
C PHE A 469 15.40 1.04 -11.95
N ASP A 470 14.11 1.33 -11.87
CA ASP A 470 13.53 2.68 -11.99
C ASP A 470 14.10 3.68 -10.97
N HIS A 471 14.49 3.21 -9.78
CA HIS A 471 15.17 4.03 -8.76
C HIS A 471 16.48 4.69 -9.26
N PHE A 472 17.16 4.09 -10.25
CA PHE A 472 18.30 4.75 -10.90
C PHE A 472 17.86 5.97 -11.71
N VAL A 473 16.72 5.88 -12.41
CA VAL A 473 16.18 7.00 -13.20
C VAL A 473 15.87 8.17 -12.28
N GLU A 474 15.26 7.91 -11.12
CA GLU A 474 15.08 8.91 -10.05
C GLU A 474 16.41 9.59 -9.71
N GLN A 475 17.44 8.82 -9.33
CA GLN A 475 18.75 9.36 -8.93
C GLN A 475 19.41 10.20 -10.04
N MET A 476 19.30 9.73 -11.29
CA MET A 476 19.83 10.44 -12.45
C MET A 476 19.09 11.77 -12.69
N THR A 477 17.75 11.75 -12.65
CA THR A 477 16.95 12.96 -12.91
C THR A 477 17.00 13.96 -11.76
N ASP A 478 17.03 13.47 -10.52
CA ASP A 478 17.18 14.31 -9.33
C ASP A 478 18.51 15.06 -9.35
N ALA A 479 19.56 14.48 -9.92
CA ALA A 479 20.84 15.14 -10.09
C ALA A 479 20.83 16.08 -11.31
N LEU A 480 20.68 15.49 -12.50
CA LEU A 480 20.98 16.17 -13.77
C LEU A 480 19.92 17.20 -14.17
N LEU A 481 18.68 17.05 -13.70
CA LEU A 481 17.59 18.00 -13.97
C LEU A 481 17.41 19.03 -12.84
N ASN A 482 18.37 19.12 -11.91
CA ASN A 482 18.45 20.12 -10.85
C ASN A 482 19.83 20.82 -10.82
N SER A 483 20.61 20.75 -11.91
CA SER A 483 21.97 21.32 -11.97
C SER A 483 22.94 20.75 -10.91
N GLN A 484 22.77 19.49 -10.47
CA GLN A 484 23.64 18.85 -9.46
C GLN A 484 24.65 17.89 -10.11
N VAL A 485 25.57 17.36 -9.32
CA VAL A 485 26.54 16.35 -9.75
C VAL A 485 25.97 14.95 -9.54
N LEU A 486 25.90 14.13 -10.59
CA LEU A 486 25.63 12.70 -10.48
C LEU A 486 26.95 11.94 -10.28
N VAL A 487 27.13 11.36 -9.09
CA VAL A 487 28.32 10.56 -8.74
C VAL A 487 27.99 9.09 -8.97
N ILE A 488 28.65 8.46 -9.95
CA ILE A 488 28.36 7.08 -10.35
C ILE A 488 29.19 6.11 -9.52
N LEU A 489 28.51 5.18 -8.86
CA LEU A 489 29.17 4.15 -8.07
C LEU A 489 29.62 2.97 -8.95
N ASN A 490 30.92 2.65 -8.91
CA ASN A 490 31.42 1.36 -9.39
C ASN A 490 30.90 0.25 -8.46
N ASP A 491 30.26 -0.78 -9.02
CA ASP A 491 29.57 -1.82 -8.25
C ASP A 491 30.52 -2.64 -7.35
N GLU A 492 31.81 -2.73 -7.66
CA GLU A 492 32.82 -3.36 -6.79
C GLU A 492 32.95 -2.63 -5.44
N MET A 493 32.73 -1.31 -5.42
CA MET A 493 32.82 -0.51 -4.19
C MET A 493 31.65 -0.77 -3.23
N ARG A 494 30.55 -1.37 -3.67
CA ARG A 494 29.37 -1.62 -2.81
C ARG A 494 29.70 -2.51 -1.61
N VAL A 495 30.59 -3.48 -1.82
CA VAL A 495 31.00 -4.44 -0.78
C VAL A 495 32.26 -4.00 -0.01
N ASP A 496 33.04 -3.07 -0.57
CA ASP A 496 34.21 -2.45 0.05
C ASP A 496 33.84 -1.13 0.74
N LYS A 497 33.33 -1.22 1.98
CA LYS A 497 32.86 -0.04 2.73
C LYS A 497 33.91 1.06 2.91
N PRO A 498 35.19 0.78 3.27
CA PRO A 498 36.22 1.82 3.33
C PRO A 498 36.40 2.57 2.00
N ARG A 499 36.51 1.84 0.88
CA ARG A 499 36.65 2.46 -0.45
C ARG A 499 35.43 3.28 -0.82
N LEU A 500 34.22 2.77 -0.55
CA LEU A 500 32.98 3.51 -0.74
C LEU A 500 32.99 4.83 0.04
N TYR A 501 33.26 4.82 1.34
CA TYR A 501 33.21 6.04 2.15
C TYR A 501 34.27 7.07 1.73
N GLN A 502 35.46 6.63 1.34
CA GLN A 502 36.45 7.52 0.75
C GLN A 502 35.94 8.14 -0.56
N TYR A 503 35.28 7.35 -1.40
CA TYR A 503 34.69 7.83 -2.65
C TYR A 503 33.56 8.84 -2.41
N LEU A 504 32.68 8.60 -1.44
CA LEU A 504 31.61 9.55 -1.08
C LEU A 504 32.18 10.88 -0.59
N ASN A 505 33.19 10.83 0.29
CA ASN A 505 33.82 12.03 0.84
C ASN A 505 34.62 12.79 -0.23
N LYS A 506 35.40 12.09 -1.07
CA LYS A 506 36.17 12.70 -2.18
C LYS A 506 35.26 13.50 -3.12
N ASN A 507 34.06 12.98 -3.38
CA ASN A 507 33.08 13.59 -4.29
C ASN A 507 31.99 14.41 -3.58
N ALA A 508 32.18 14.69 -2.28
CA ALA A 508 31.29 15.49 -1.45
C ALA A 508 29.80 15.10 -1.60
N VAL A 509 29.47 13.80 -1.60
CA VAL A 509 28.10 13.30 -1.79
C VAL A 509 27.17 13.83 -0.68
N THR A 510 26.07 14.47 -1.08
CA THR A 510 25.10 15.12 -0.17
C THR A 510 23.75 14.40 -0.13
N TYR A 511 23.43 13.59 -1.14
CA TYR A 511 22.18 12.83 -1.21
C TYR A 511 22.42 11.35 -1.56
N LEU A 512 21.84 10.45 -0.77
CA LEU A 512 21.84 9.02 -1.01
C LEU A 512 20.43 8.43 -0.79
N SER A 513 19.89 7.81 -1.83
CA SER A 513 18.63 7.05 -1.76
C SER A 513 18.88 5.57 -2.04
N GLY A 514 18.14 4.69 -1.36
CA GLY A 514 18.27 3.25 -1.57
C GLY A 514 17.16 2.44 -0.91
N THR A 515 17.24 1.12 -1.02
CA THR A 515 16.28 0.23 -0.35
C THR A 515 16.51 0.22 1.17
N PRO A 516 15.50 -0.17 1.99
CA PRO A 516 15.70 -0.34 3.42
C PRO A 516 16.91 -1.20 3.79
N SER A 517 17.18 -2.25 3.01
CA SER A 517 18.35 -3.13 3.19
C SER A 517 19.69 -2.39 2.98
N VAL A 518 19.78 -1.54 1.96
CA VAL A 518 20.97 -0.70 1.72
C VAL A 518 21.21 0.23 2.90
N VAL A 519 20.18 0.95 3.34
CA VAL A 519 20.29 1.87 4.47
C VAL A 519 20.67 1.14 5.76
N HIS A 520 20.12 -0.06 5.99
CA HIS A 520 20.48 -0.89 7.14
C HIS A 520 21.97 -1.27 7.17
N LEU A 521 22.55 -1.64 6.03
CA LEU A 521 23.97 -2.03 5.92
C LEU A 521 24.94 -0.90 6.33
N HIS A 522 24.50 0.36 6.23
CA HIS A 522 25.29 1.54 6.58
C HIS A 522 24.95 2.13 7.95
N ARG A 523 23.93 1.62 8.66
CA ARG A 523 23.48 2.12 9.98
C ARG A 523 24.37 1.71 11.16
N GLN A 524 25.21 0.67 11.02
CA GLN A 524 25.95 0.04 12.13
C GLN A 524 27.23 0.74 12.58
N ARG A 525 27.67 1.81 11.91
CA ARG A 525 28.72 2.69 12.44
C ARG A 525 28.17 4.11 12.44
N ARG A 526 28.24 4.78 13.60
CA ARG A 526 28.08 6.24 13.68
C ARG A 526 28.91 6.82 12.54
N PHE A 527 28.24 7.41 11.55
CA PHE A 527 28.93 8.24 10.57
C PHE A 527 29.75 9.23 11.40
N SER A 528 31.07 9.23 11.21
CA SER A 528 31.96 10.17 11.88
C SER A 528 31.43 11.59 11.59
N PRO A 529 31.53 12.57 12.50
CA PRO A 529 30.94 13.92 12.35
C PRO A 529 31.46 14.74 11.15
N MET A 530 32.22 14.14 10.25
CA MET A 530 32.77 14.70 9.02
C MET A 530 31.87 14.49 7.79
N ILE A 531 30.67 13.94 7.95
CA ILE A 531 29.70 13.79 6.88
C ILE A 531 28.68 14.93 7.04
N PHE A 532 28.71 15.87 6.08
CA PHE A 532 27.67 16.88 5.84
C PHE A 532 26.28 16.22 5.83
N PRO A 533 25.17 16.97 6.06
CA PRO A 533 23.84 16.38 6.19
C PRO A 533 23.51 15.50 4.98
N LEU A 534 23.66 14.18 5.16
CA LEU A 534 23.38 13.18 4.14
C LEU A 534 21.91 12.84 4.26
N LEU A 535 21.11 13.25 3.27
CA LEU A 535 19.71 12.84 3.22
C LEU A 535 19.67 11.35 2.84
N LEU A 536 19.18 10.50 3.76
CA LEU A 536 19.03 9.07 3.54
C LEU A 536 17.56 8.72 3.28
N ARG A 537 17.25 8.24 2.07
CA ARG A 537 15.92 7.77 1.71
C ARG A 537 15.84 6.24 1.70
N THR A 538 14.78 5.72 2.32
CA THR A 538 14.26 4.37 2.10
C THR A 538 12.93 4.48 1.33
N GLY A 539 12.58 3.47 0.51
CA GLY A 539 11.41 3.51 -0.40
C GLY A 539 10.04 3.87 0.19
N TYR A 540 9.91 4.01 1.52
CA TYR A 540 8.68 4.44 2.20
C TYR A 540 8.88 5.56 3.24
N ALA A 541 10.11 6.05 3.47
CA ALA A 541 10.40 7.13 4.42
C ALA A 541 11.74 7.81 4.12
N ALA A 542 11.75 9.14 4.11
CA ALA A 542 12.97 9.93 4.21
C ALA A 542 13.37 10.06 5.69
N TRP A 543 14.62 9.73 6.00
CA TRP A 543 15.23 10.11 7.26
C TRP A 543 16.07 11.36 7.00
N ILE A 544 15.62 12.49 7.54
CA ILE A 544 16.47 13.66 7.70
C ILE A 544 17.47 13.29 8.81
N LEU A 545 18.70 12.96 8.44
CA LEU A 545 19.83 13.01 9.39
C LEU A 545 20.31 14.45 9.45
N CYS A 546 19.60 15.28 10.22
CA CYS A 546 20.13 16.57 10.67
C CYS A 546 20.51 16.46 12.15
N SER A 547 21.80 16.64 12.39
CA SER A 547 22.33 17.43 13.52
C SER A 547 21.59 17.26 14.85
N ALA A 548 21.97 16.24 15.62
CA ALA A 548 22.04 16.43 17.06
C ALA A 548 23.40 17.10 17.35
N LEU A 549 23.34 18.37 17.74
CA LEU A 549 24.33 18.93 18.67
C LEU A 549 24.43 18.05 19.91
#